data_AF-A0A166CYH1-F1
#
_entry.id   AF-A0A166CYH1-F1
#
_cell.length_a   1.000
_cell.length_b   1.000
_cell.length_c   1.000
_cell.angle_alpha   90.00
_cell.angle_beta   90.00
_cell.angle_gamma   90.00
#
_symmetry.space_group_name_H-M   'P 1'
#
loop_
_entity.id
_entity.type
_entity.pdbx_description
1 polymer ?
#
loop_
_entity_poly.entity_id
_entity_poly.type
_entity_poly.pdbx_seq_one_letter_code
_entity_poly.pdbx_strand_id
1 'polypeptide(L)'
;MPESPVDETPANFHAPKPAKPEPTLQQRVEAASKIQAFVRAALARKRAVAALAPIQASFESITSSFVCPDVLDFNPKSTSSAKLSYTPNNTSVHAYEDSLMRLLSKLDAVHSGGDKRIRTARKSLAKKIE
;
A
#
# COMPACT_ATOMS: atom_id res chain seq x y z
N MET A 1 -13.30 86.28 18.73
CA MET A 1 -13.64 85.02 19.43
C MET A 1 -15.06 84.63 19.02
N PRO A 2 -15.37 83.38 18.64
CA PRO A 2 -14.55 82.16 18.73
C PRO A 2 -14.31 81.45 17.39
N GLU A 3 -13.22 80.69 17.35
CA GLU A 3 -12.86 79.69 16.34
C GLU A 3 -13.83 78.50 16.40
N SER A 4 -14.12 77.89 15.25
CA SER A 4 -14.79 76.58 15.21
C SER A 4 -13.81 75.51 14.72
N PRO A 5 -13.79 74.32 15.36
CA PRO A 5 -12.66 73.39 15.28
C PRO A 5 -12.78 72.51 14.04
N VAL A 6 -11.64 72.28 13.39
CA VAL A 6 -11.47 71.24 12.38
C VAL A 6 -11.57 69.87 13.06
N ASP A 7 -12.58 69.09 12.68
CA ASP A 7 -12.78 67.71 13.14
C ASP A 7 -11.71 66.83 12.47
N GLU A 8 -10.57 66.67 13.13
CA GLU A 8 -9.51 65.76 12.72
C GLU A 8 -9.99 64.32 12.89
N THR A 9 -10.39 63.72 11.77
CA THR A 9 -10.58 62.28 11.70
C THR A 9 -9.22 61.61 11.97
N PRO A 10 -9.07 60.74 12.97
CA PRO A 10 -7.78 60.10 13.19
C PRO A 10 -7.53 59.14 12.03
N ALA A 11 -6.56 59.49 11.18
CA ALA A 11 -6.03 58.61 10.15
C ALA A 11 -5.53 57.32 10.81
N ASN A 12 -6.28 56.24 10.60
CA ASN A 12 -5.90 54.90 11.01
C ASN A 12 -4.68 54.45 10.19
N PHE A 13 -3.48 54.75 10.68
CA PHE A 13 -2.22 54.23 10.14
C PHE A 13 -2.05 52.76 10.53
N HIS A 14 -2.81 51.88 9.89
CA HIS A 14 -2.39 50.48 9.79
C HIS A 14 -1.17 50.42 8.87
N ALA A 15 0.01 50.29 9.46
CA ALA A 15 1.24 50.02 8.73
C ALA A 15 1.00 48.85 7.74
N PRO A 16 1.38 48.97 6.46
CA PRO A 16 1.21 47.88 5.51
C PRO A 16 2.04 46.70 6.01
N LYS A 17 1.36 45.61 6.37
CA LYS A 17 2.00 44.31 6.62
C LYS A 17 2.97 44.04 5.45
N PRO A 18 4.23 43.66 5.69
CA PRO A 18 5.16 43.40 4.61
C PRO A 18 4.56 42.36 3.66
N ALA A 19 4.35 42.75 2.41
CA ALA A 19 3.83 41.85 1.38
C ALA A 19 4.85 40.74 1.16
N LYS A 20 4.43 39.48 1.31
CA LYS A 20 5.28 38.34 0.94
C LYS A 20 5.61 38.47 -0.56
N PRO A 21 6.87 38.25 -0.97
CA PRO A 21 7.22 38.31 -2.38
C PRO A 21 6.39 37.29 -3.16
N GLU A 22 5.79 37.74 -4.27
CA GLU A 22 4.99 36.86 -5.11
C GLU A 22 5.92 35.85 -5.81
N PRO A 23 5.62 34.54 -5.76
CA PRO A 23 6.50 33.53 -6.33
C PRO A 23 6.59 33.64 -7.85
N THR A 24 7.81 33.48 -8.37
CA THR A 24 8.10 33.51 -9.80
C THR A 24 7.46 32.33 -10.55
N LEU A 25 7.31 32.42 -11.87
CA LEU A 25 6.77 31.32 -12.67
C LEU A 25 7.56 30.01 -12.50
N GLN A 26 8.89 30.09 -12.42
CA GLN A 26 9.75 28.93 -12.18
C GLN A 26 9.44 28.26 -10.83
N GLN A 27 9.33 29.06 -9.76
CA GLN A 27 8.98 28.54 -8.42
C GLN A 27 7.60 27.86 -8.41
N ARG A 28 6.64 28.39 -9.17
CA ARG A 28 5.31 27.79 -9.32
C ARG A 28 5.37 26.44 -10.05
N VAL A 29 6.15 26.33 -11.13
CA VAL A 29 6.33 25.07 -11.88
C VAL A 29 7.04 24.02 -11.03
N GLU A 30 8.08 24.40 -10.29
CA GLU A 30 8.76 23.50 -9.35
C GLU A 30 7.82 23.03 -8.24
N ALA A 31 7.04 23.93 -7.65
CA ALA A 31 6.05 23.59 -6.63
C ALA A 31 4.99 22.63 -7.19
N ALA A 32 4.46 22.90 -8.38
CA ALA A 32 3.51 22.01 -9.05
C ALA A 32 4.10 20.62 -9.27
N SER A 33 5.36 20.53 -9.71
CA SER A 33 6.07 19.26 -9.92
C SER A 33 6.21 18.47 -8.61
N LYS A 34 6.57 19.15 -7.51
CA LYS A 34 6.68 18.54 -6.18
C LYS A 34 5.32 18.03 -5.69
N ILE A 35 4.27 18.82 -5.86
CA ILE A 35 2.90 18.44 -5.48
C ILE A 35 2.45 17.21 -6.28
N GLN A 36 2.65 17.23 -7.60
CA GLN A 36 2.28 16.10 -8.46
C GLN A 36 3.04 14.82 -8.07
N ALA A 37 4.35 14.92 -7.82
CA ALA A 37 5.15 13.78 -7.37
C ALA A 37 4.64 13.22 -6.04
N PHE A 38 4.33 14.08 -5.08
CA PHE A 38 3.76 13.67 -3.80
C PHE A 38 2.41 12.97 -3.95
N VAL A 39 1.50 13.54 -4.74
CA VAL A 39 0.17 12.94 -4.99
C VAL A 39 0.31 11.58 -5.65
N ARG A 40 1.19 11.45 -6.66
CA ARG A 40 1.45 10.17 -7.33
C ARG A 40 1.98 9.12 -6.34
N ALA A 41 2.94 9.49 -5.50
CA ALA A 41 3.49 8.60 -4.48
C ALA A 41 2.41 8.16 -3.45
N ALA A 42 1.58 9.10 -3.00
CA ALA A 42 0.49 8.81 -2.06
C ALA A 42 -0.57 7.88 -2.66
N LEU A 43 -0.93 8.07 -3.93
CA LEU A 43 -1.86 7.19 -4.64
C LEU A 43 -1.28 5.80 -4.88
N ALA A 44 -0.01 5.71 -5.28
CA ALA A 44 0.69 4.43 -5.44
C ALA A 44 0.70 3.63 -4.13
N ARG A 45 1.00 4.30 -3.01
CA ARG A 45 0.91 3.72 -1.67
C ARG A 45 -0.50 3.21 -1.37
N LYS A 46 -1.54 4.03 -1.58
CA LYS A 46 -2.93 3.63 -1.32
C LYS A 46 -3.32 2.40 -2.15
N ARG A 47 -2.95 2.37 -3.43
CA ARG A 47 -3.19 1.22 -4.32
C ARG A 47 -2.49 -0.04 -3.84
N ALA A 48 -1.23 0.05 -3.42
CA ALA A 48 -0.49 -1.10 -2.92
C ALA A 48 -1.09 -1.65 -1.62
N VAL A 49 -1.50 -0.79 -0.68
CA VAL A 49 -2.22 -1.24 0.53
C VAL A 49 -3.55 -1.89 0.17
N ALA A 50 -4.33 -1.27 -0.73
CA ALA A 50 -5.59 -1.84 -1.20
C ALA A 50 -5.41 -3.18 -1.92
N ALA A 51 -4.26 -3.40 -2.59
CA ALA A 51 -3.94 -4.67 -3.26
C ALA A 51 -3.55 -5.78 -2.27
N LEU A 52 -3.01 -5.46 -1.09
CA LEU A 52 -2.68 -6.46 -0.07
C LEU A 52 -3.92 -7.04 0.63
N ALA A 53 -4.96 -6.21 0.85
CA ALA A 53 -6.19 -6.64 1.52
C ALA A 53 -6.88 -7.86 0.87
N PRO A 54 -7.13 -7.90 -0.46
CA PRO A 54 -7.76 -9.07 -1.08
C PRO A 54 -6.87 -10.31 -1.06
N ILE A 55 -5.53 -10.15 -1.08
CA ILE A 55 -4.59 -11.26 -0.97
C ILE A 55 -4.72 -11.89 0.43
N GLN A 56 -4.78 -11.06 1.47
CA GLN A 56 -4.95 -11.54 2.84
C GLN A 56 -6.31 -12.22 3.03
N ALA A 57 -7.40 -11.63 2.51
CA ALA A 57 -8.72 -12.27 2.55
C ALA A 57 -8.74 -13.63 1.80
N SER A 58 -8.04 -13.72 0.67
CA SER A 58 -7.91 -14.98 -0.08
C SER A 58 -7.14 -16.03 0.74
N PHE A 59 -6.06 -15.65 1.43
CA PHE A 59 -5.33 -16.55 2.33
C PHE A 59 -6.23 -17.09 3.44
N GLU A 60 -6.97 -16.21 4.12
CA GLU A 60 -7.88 -16.58 5.20
C GLU A 60 -9.01 -17.50 4.69
N SER A 61 -9.53 -17.27 3.49
CA SER A 61 -10.53 -18.14 2.87
C SER A 61 -9.97 -19.52 2.49
N ILE A 62 -8.77 -19.58 1.89
CA ILE A 62 -8.13 -20.84 1.48
C ILE A 62 -7.79 -21.68 2.72
N THR A 63 -7.24 -21.06 3.76
CA THR A 63 -6.88 -21.74 5.01
C THR A 63 -8.10 -22.24 5.80
N SER A 64 -9.19 -21.46 5.86
CA SER A 64 -10.41 -21.85 6.57
C SER A 64 -11.25 -22.91 5.83
N SER A 65 -11.18 -22.95 4.49
CA SER A 65 -11.91 -23.94 3.69
C SER A 65 -11.15 -25.24 3.45
N PHE A 66 -9.84 -25.26 3.74
CA PHE A 66 -9.02 -26.45 3.54
C PHE A 66 -9.40 -27.56 4.54
N VAL A 67 -9.67 -28.74 3.99
CA VAL A 67 -9.86 -29.98 4.76
C VAL A 67 -8.78 -30.96 4.34
N CYS A 68 -7.98 -31.41 5.31
CA CYS A 68 -6.98 -32.43 5.07
C CYS A 68 -7.67 -33.79 4.83
N PRO A 69 -7.32 -34.53 3.76
CA PRO A 69 -7.75 -35.91 3.58
C PRO A 69 -7.28 -36.81 4.71
N ASP A 70 -8.08 -37.83 5.03
CA ASP A 70 -7.73 -38.84 6.04
C ASP A 70 -6.59 -39.77 5.59
N VAL A 71 -6.40 -39.92 4.27
CA VAL A 71 -5.39 -40.79 3.65
C VAL A 71 -4.58 -40.01 2.64
N LEU A 72 -3.26 -40.06 2.79
CA LEU A 72 -2.29 -39.43 1.87
C LEU A 72 -1.44 -40.50 1.19
N ASP A 73 -1.36 -40.42 -0.14
CA ASP A 73 -0.56 -41.35 -0.94
C ASP A 73 0.84 -40.77 -1.19
N PHE A 74 1.86 -41.31 -0.53
CA PHE A 74 3.25 -40.87 -0.75
C PHE A 74 3.90 -41.62 -1.92
N ASN A 75 4.84 -40.96 -2.60
CA ASN A 75 5.60 -41.56 -3.67
C ASN A 75 6.73 -42.42 -3.08
N PRO A 76 6.70 -43.75 -3.25
CA PRO A 76 7.68 -44.65 -2.64
C PRO A 76 9.08 -44.52 -3.26
N LYS A 77 9.22 -43.87 -4.42
CA LYS A 77 10.51 -43.66 -5.10
C LYS A 77 11.23 -42.38 -4.63
N SER A 78 10.62 -41.60 -3.75
CA SER A 78 11.20 -40.35 -3.28
C SER A 78 12.26 -40.61 -2.20
N THR A 79 13.53 -40.29 -2.47
CA THR A 79 14.68 -40.65 -1.61
C THR A 79 15.10 -39.56 -0.63
N SER A 80 14.59 -38.32 -0.77
CA SER A 80 15.06 -37.16 0.01
C SER A 80 13.96 -36.36 0.71
N SER A 81 12.68 -36.62 0.41
CA SER A 81 11.53 -36.03 1.09
C SER A 81 10.27 -36.85 0.80
N ALA A 82 9.33 -36.94 1.74
CA ALA A 82 8.06 -37.63 1.55
C ALA A 82 7.19 -36.86 0.54
N LYS A 83 7.43 -37.06 -0.76
CA LYS A 83 6.72 -36.39 -1.85
C LYS A 83 5.36 -37.04 -2.05
N LEU A 84 4.30 -36.24 -2.07
CA LEU A 84 2.96 -36.73 -2.39
C LEU A 84 2.86 -37.17 -3.85
N SER A 85 2.18 -38.30 -4.07
CA SER A 85 1.85 -38.79 -5.41
C SER A 85 0.71 -37.96 -6.01
N TYR A 86 0.63 -37.89 -7.34
CA TYR A 86 -0.50 -37.28 -8.05
C TYR A 86 -1.63 -38.30 -8.17
N THR A 87 -2.35 -38.51 -7.06
CA THR A 87 -3.52 -39.38 -6.97
C THR A 87 -4.77 -38.58 -6.59
N PRO A 88 -5.98 -39.12 -6.82
CA PRO A 88 -7.22 -38.48 -6.40
C PRO A 88 -7.25 -38.14 -4.89
N ASN A 89 -6.70 -39.00 -4.03
CA ASN A 89 -6.66 -38.79 -2.57
C ASN A 89 -5.90 -37.51 -2.17
N ASN A 90 -4.81 -37.20 -2.87
CA ASN A 90 -4.00 -36.01 -2.59
C ASN A 90 -4.47 -34.76 -3.34
N THR A 91 -5.55 -34.84 -4.12
CA THR A 91 -5.97 -33.74 -5.01
C THR A 91 -6.28 -32.46 -4.23
N SER A 92 -6.94 -32.55 -3.08
CA SER A 92 -7.22 -31.36 -2.25
C SER A 92 -5.95 -30.73 -1.70
N VAL A 93 -4.92 -31.54 -1.38
CA VAL A 93 -3.63 -31.06 -0.88
C VAL A 93 -2.85 -30.35 -1.99
N HIS A 94 -2.75 -30.96 -3.18
CA HIS A 94 -2.11 -30.32 -4.34
C HIS A 94 -2.84 -29.04 -4.74
N ALA A 95 -4.18 -29.04 -4.74
CA ALA A 95 -4.97 -27.86 -5.04
C ALA A 95 -4.76 -26.72 -4.00
N TYR A 96 -4.61 -27.07 -2.73
CA TYR A 96 -4.27 -26.13 -1.67
C TYR A 96 -2.88 -25.55 -1.87
N GLU A 97 -1.86 -26.40 -2.11
CA GLU A 97 -0.48 -25.99 -2.39
C GLU A 97 -0.41 -25.06 -3.61
N ASP A 98 -1.04 -25.43 -4.73
CA ASP A 98 -1.13 -24.61 -5.94
C ASP A 98 -1.79 -23.25 -5.65
N SER A 99 -2.82 -23.22 -4.80
CA SER A 99 -3.52 -22.00 -4.42
C SER A 99 -2.63 -21.07 -3.59
N LEU A 100 -1.84 -21.61 -2.66
CA LEU A 100 -0.86 -20.84 -1.88
C LEU A 100 0.27 -20.30 -2.77
N MET A 101 0.81 -21.11 -3.69
CA MET A 101 1.84 -20.70 -4.64
C MET A 101 1.36 -19.59 -5.58
N ARG A 102 0.12 -19.67 -6.06
CA ARG A 102 -0.53 -18.58 -6.81
C ARG A 102 -0.67 -17.32 -5.98
N LEU A 103 -0.96 -17.45 -4.68
CA LEU A 103 -1.09 -16.31 -3.78
C LEU A 103 0.25 -15.62 -3.52
N LEU A 104 1.32 -16.38 -3.33
CA LEU A 104 2.70 -15.86 -3.25
C LEU A 104 3.08 -15.10 -4.52
N SER A 105 2.79 -15.67 -5.68
CA SER A 105 3.05 -15.01 -6.98
C SER A 105 2.30 -13.67 -7.11
N LYS A 106 1.03 -13.61 -6.69
CA LYS A 106 0.25 -12.35 -6.65
C LYS A 106 0.82 -11.36 -5.65
N LEU A 107 1.27 -11.84 -4.49
CA LEU A 107 1.88 -11.03 -3.46
C LEU A 107 3.20 -10.41 -3.93
N ASP A 108 4.00 -11.14 -4.69
CA ASP A 108 5.24 -10.65 -5.24
C ASP A 108 5.06 -9.55 -6.30
N ALA A 109 3.95 -9.60 -7.05
CA ALA A 109 3.60 -8.56 -8.02
C ALA A 109 3.27 -7.20 -7.36
N VAL A 110 2.91 -7.17 -6.06
CA VAL A 110 2.57 -5.92 -5.36
C VAL A 110 3.82 -5.06 -5.13
N HIS A 111 3.97 -4.03 -5.95
CA HIS A 111 5.07 -3.07 -5.85
C HIS A 111 4.93 -2.14 -4.63
N SER A 112 5.99 -2.05 -3.83
CA SER A 112 6.03 -1.17 -2.65
C SER A 112 6.32 0.30 -2.96
N GLY A 113 6.81 0.63 -4.16
CA GLY A 113 7.16 2.01 -4.55
C GLY A 113 8.17 2.69 -3.62
N GLY A 114 9.00 1.91 -2.92
CA GLY A 114 9.95 2.40 -1.91
C GLY A 114 9.39 2.52 -0.48
N ASP A 115 8.11 2.20 -0.27
CA ASP A 115 7.49 2.25 1.05
C ASP A 115 7.86 1.04 1.90
N LYS A 116 8.63 1.29 2.97
CA LYS A 116 9.07 0.28 3.93
C LYS A 116 7.90 -0.48 4.55
N ARG A 117 6.76 0.20 4.82
CA ARG A 117 5.61 -0.44 5.48
C ARG A 117 4.98 -1.51 4.58
N ILE A 118 4.83 -1.19 3.29
CA ILE A 118 4.31 -2.15 2.30
C ILE A 118 5.28 -3.32 2.13
N ARG A 119 6.60 -3.05 2.08
CA ARG A 119 7.61 -4.11 1.99
C ARG A 119 7.59 -5.05 3.19
N THR A 120 7.48 -4.52 4.41
CA THR A 120 7.38 -5.32 5.63
C THR A 120 6.09 -6.12 5.69
N ALA A 121 4.95 -5.52 5.34
CA ALA A 121 3.67 -6.21 5.28
C ALA A 121 3.69 -7.36 4.27
N ARG A 122 4.23 -7.12 3.07
CA ARG A 122 4.42 -8.14 2.03
C ARG A 122 5.27 -9.30 2.53
N LYS A 123 6.42 -9.01 3.16
CA LYS A 123 7.30 -10.03 3.72
C LYS A 123 6.65 -10.82 4.85
N SER A 124 5.89 -10.15 5.72
CA SER A 124 5.18 -10.82 6.80
C SER A 124 4.06 -11.72 6.28
N LEU A 125 3.37 -11.34 5.21
CA LEU A 125 2.31 -12.16 4.62
C LEU A 125 2.92 -13.35 3.86
N ALA A 126 4.01 -13.15 3.12
CA ALA A 126 4.73 -14.23 2.44
C ALA A 126 5.18 -15.30 3.45
N LYS A 127 5.78 -14.88 4.57
CA LYS A 127 6.19 -15.78 5.66
C LYS A 127 5.03 -16.51 6.35
N LYS A 128 3.79 -16.01 6.24
CA LYS A 128 2.61 -16.72 6.76
C LYS A 128 2.06 -17.75 5.78
N ILE A 129 2.35 -17.59 4.50
CA ILE A 129 1.91 -18.48 3.43
C ILE A 129 2.90 -19.64 3.24
N GLU A 130 4.20 -19.38 3.41
CA GLU A 130 5.29 -20.37 3.48
C GLU A 130 5.24 -21.19 4.79
#